data_AF-A0A0R1DN89-F1
#
_entry.id   AF-A0A0R1DN89-F1
#
_cell.length_a   1.000
_cell.length_b   1.000
_cell.length_c   1.000
_cell.angle_alpha   90.00
_cell.angle_beta   90.00
_cell.angle_gamma   90.00
#
_symmetry.space_group_name_H-M   'P 1'
#
loop_
_entity.id
_entity.type
_entity.pdbx_description
1 polymer ?
#
loop_
_entity_poly.entity_id
_entity_poly.type
_entity_poly.pdbx_seq_one_letter_code
_entity_poly.pdbx_strand_id
1 'polypeptide(L)'
;MATENKYVPNAFDAEFDNFWDKVSCYAANSFPFADRCAFVEKAKDCNRSTNVLPYMRIMACDLNCVNEFQQVIFLTLFMALCYEIFVLLMHVCHKYYIPALKAVSRFLRMNEHVAGVTLLAFGNSSADLFSNLASVNANVPVFANSLAAALFVSMVSGGLICYMSPFKMNAYESVRDILFLIFGSMLLQHFLASSAHVPETSFIVMFLVYIFYILVNVVDVYLIRRALKTTNAQIDALLEGDMTPEKRKRLSELERNQAIYSRDMEVEIFERTNSGPNINKMRYTTLKMGRSVRISIDKKATRNVLHNRALGRNWGLFKDFLLALKPLTCEQWRKANIIERAFMLTQIPAVILCSIYIPLVDYELDKHGWNKLLNCIQVMLNPALSIMAIKALLSSRGTSLWYVAMTEEYIYAVYSLPITMPIAVFMFIQSRTDVPPFYHS
;
A
#
# COMPACT_ATOMS: atom_id res chain seq x y z
N MET A 1 12.77 61.06 -36.97
CA MET A 1 12.40 59.64 -37.12
C MET A 1 13.59 58.81 -36.69
N ALA A 2 13.62 58.40 -35.42
CA ALA A 2 14.59 57.42 -34.95
C ALA A 2 14.10 56.05 -35.41
N THR A 3 14.87 55.38 -36.24
CA THR A 3 14.64 54.00 -36.66
C THR A 3 14.76 53.11 -35.42
N GLU A 4 13.63 52.58 -34.94
CA GLU A 4 13.62 51.47 -33.99
C GLU A 4 14.35 50.29 -34.63
N ASN A 5 15.59 50.06 -34.21
CA ASN A 5 16.29 48.81 -34.52
C ASN A 5 15.49 47.67 -33.88
N LYS A 6 14.71 46.95 -34.71
CA LYS A 6 14.05 45.71 -34.30
C LYS A 6 15.13 44.69 -33.95
N TYR A 7 15.29 44.45 -32.65
CA TYR A 7 16.10 43.37 -32.13
C TYR A 7 15.63 42.03 -32.71
N VAL A 8 16.51 41.33 -33.42
CA VAL A 8 16.24 39.98 -33.92
C VAL A 8 16.82 39.01 -32.90
N PRO A 9 15.99 38.29 -32.12
CA PRO A 9 16.48 37.41 -31.07
C PRO A 9 17.28 36.25 -31.69
N ASN A 10 18.45 35.99 -31.10
CA ASN A 10 19.34 34.91 -31.49
C ASN A 10 19.02 33.62 -30.69
N ALA A 11 19.67 32.51 -31.04
CA ALA A 11 19.45 31.22 -30.37
C ALA A 11 19.82 31.24 -28.87
N PHE A 12 20.77 32.08 -28.46
CA PHE A 12 21.15 32.26 -27.05
C PHE A 12 20.09 33.04 -26.27
N ASP A 13 19.40 34.00 -26.89
CA ASP A 13 18.29 34.73 -26.27
C ASP A 13 17.12 33.78 -25.99
N ALA A 14 16.80 32.91 -26.95
CA ALA A 14 15.78 31.88 -26.76
C ALA A 14 16.18 30.84 -25.68
N GLU A 15 17.47 30.56 -25.51
CA GLU A 15 17.96 29.69 -24.45
C GLU A 15 17.92 30.39 -23.08
N PHE A 16 18.23 31.68 -23.02
CA PHE A 16 18.16 32.50 -21.81
C PHE A 16 16.71 32.72 -21.34
N ASP A 17 15.78 32.96 -22.26
CA ASP A 17 14.35 33.07 -21.95
C ASP A 17 13.79 31.77 -21.36
N ASN A 18 14.32 30.62 -21.80
CA ASN A 18 13.95 29.29 -21.31
C ASN A 18 14.86 28.78 -20.17
N PHE A 19 15.83 29.56 -19.71
CA PHE A 19 16.80 29.13 -18.70
C PHE A 19 16.11 28.77 -17.39
N TRP A 20 15.22 29.66 -16.91
CA TRP A 20 14.47 29.46 -15.67
C TRP A 20 13.48 28.29 -15.72
N ASP A 21 13.14 27.84 -16.93
CA ASP A 21 12.24 26.72 -17.19
C ASP A 21 12.97 25.39 -17.28
N LYS A 22 14.29 25.39 -17.47
CA LYS A 22 15.14 24.20 -17.62
C LYS A 22 16.18 24.02 -16.53
N VAL A 23 16.44 25.06 -15.73
CA VAL A 23 17.50 25.03 -14.74
C VAL A 23 17.14 24.13 -13.56
N SER A 24 17.97 23.12 -13.32
CA SER A 24 17.77 22.21 -12.20
C SER A 24 17.84 22.97 -10.87
N CYS A 25 16.90 22.70 -9.97
CA CYS A 25 16.87 23.33 -8.64
C CYS A 25 18.16 23.08 -7.83
N TYR A 26 18.86 21.97 -8.11
CA TYR A 26 20.13 21.63 -7.47
C TYR A 26 21.23 22.69 -7.69
N ALA A 27 21.16 23.44 -8.79
CA ALA A 27 22.09 24.53 -9.09
C ALA A 27 22.07 25.64 -8.01
N ALA A 28 20.98 25.76 -7.23
CA ALA A 28 20.89 26.70 -6.12
C ALA A 28 22.02 26.53 -5.09
N ASN A 29 22.53 25.31 -4.90
CA ASN A 29 23.62 25.04 -3.95
C ASN A 29 24.95 25.68 -4.36
N SER A 30 25.15 25.98 -5.65
CA SER A 30 26.37 26.61 -6.16
C SER A 30 26.43 28.13 -5.90
N PHE A 31 25.29 28.75 -5.56
CA PHE A 31 25.23 30.17 -5.27
C PHE A 31 25.55 30.46 -3.79
N PRO A 32 26.11 31.66 -3.49
CA PRO A 32 26.24 32.15 -2.12
C PRO A 32 24.88 32.18 -1.40
N PHE A 33 24.86 31.92 -0.09
CA PHE A 33 23.64 31.82 0.70
C PHE A 33 22.67 33.01 0.53
N ALA A 34 23.20 34.23 0.39
CA ALA A 34 22.40 35.44 0.19
C ALA A 34 21.57 35.45 -1.11
N ASP A 35 22.06 34.82 -2.18
CA ASP A 35 21.42 34.84 -3.51
C ASP A 35 20.58 33.59 -3.77
N ARG A 36 20.63 32.59 -2.88
CA ARG A 36 19.91 31.31 -3.06
C ARG A 36 18.40 31.50 -3.11
N CYS A 37 17.84 32.37 -2.27
CA CYS A 37 16.40 32.59 -2.29
C CYS A 37 15.94 33.22 -3.61
N ALA A 38 16.64 34.26 -4.08
CA ALA A 38 16.34 34.91 -5.35
C ALA A 38 16.43 33.96 -6.55
N PHE A 39 17.33 32.97 -6.49
CA PHE A 39 17.43 31.92 -7.50
C PHE A 39 16.26 30.92 -7.41
N VAL A 40 15.95 30.43 -6.20
CA VAL A 40 14.89 29.43 -5.96
C VAL A 40 13.50 29.99 -6.29
N GLU A 41 13.25 31.27 -6.08
CA GLU A 41 11.98 31.92 -6.47
C GLU A 41 11.81 32.03 -7.99
N LYS A 42 12.90 32.20 -8.74
CA LYS A 42 12.86 32.35 -10.19
C LYS A 42 12.83 31.02 -10.94
N ALA A 43 13.49 29.99 -10.40
CA ALA A 43 13.55 28.67 -11.02
C ALA A 43 12.21 27.93 -10.88
N LYS A 44 11.51 27.69 -12.01
CA LYS A 44 10.20 27.01 -12.00
C LYS A 44 10.30 25.56 -11.52
N ASP A 45 11.41 24.88 -11.82
CA ASP A 45 11.66 23.50 -11.39
C ASP A 45 11.68 23.36 -9.87
N CYS A 46 12.16 24.35 -9.12
CA CYS A 46 12.17 24.30 -7.66
C CYS A 46 10.76 24.22 -7.07
N ASN A 47 9.78 24.84 -7.73
CA ASN A 47 8.39 24.87 -7.29
C ASN A 47 7.57 23.69 -7.86
N ARG A 48 7.96 23.18 -9.04
CA ARG A 48 7.21 22.13 -9.77
C ARG A 48 7.64 20.70 -9.41
N SER A 49 8.89 20.49 -9.01
CA SER A 49 9.44 19.15 -8.71
C SER A 49 9.20 18.67 -7.27
N THR A 50 8.72 19.55 -6.38
CA THR A 50 8.55 19.25 -4.95
C THR A 50 7.06 19.08 -4.59
N ASN A 51 6.47 17.94 -4.98
CA ASN A 51 5.03 17.69 -4.84
C ASN A 51 4.51 17.62 -3.39
N VAL A 52 5.37 17.47 -2.38
CA VAL A 52 4.93 17.28 -0.97
C VAL A 52 5.41 18.41 -0.08
N LEU A 53 6.71 18.67 -0.04
CA LEU A 53 7.30 19.73 0.78
C LEU A 53 8.35 20.49 -0.05
N PRO A 54 8.21 21.80 -0.28
CA PRO A 54 9.19 22.60 -1.02
C PRO A 54 10.44 22.87 -0.17
N TYR A 55 11.20 21.81 0.12
CA TYR A 55 12.31 21.83 1.07
C TYR A 55 13.43 22.82 0.68
N MET A 56 13.68 23.01 -0.62
CA MET A 56 14.67 24.00 -1.10
C MET A 56 14.22 25.43 -0.82
N ARG A 57 12.92 25.74 -0.99
CA ARG A 57 12.36 27.06 -0.67
C ARG A 57 12.33 27.30 0.82
N ILE A 58 11.93 26.30 1.60
CA ILE A 58 11.92 26.38 3.06
C ILE A 58 13.33 26.65 3.59
N MET A 59 14.33 25.93 3.06
CA MET A 59 15.74 26.11 3.45
C MET A 59 16.31 27.47 3.02
N ALA A 60 16.07 27.91 1.78
CA ALA A 60 16.69 29.10 1.21
C ALA A 60 15.95 30.41 1.53
N CYS A 61 14.62 30.40 1.60
CA CYS A 61 13.80 31.60 1.75
C CYS A 61 13.14 31.72 3.12
N ASP A 62 12.52 30.66 3.65
CA ASP A 62 11.74 30.77 4.90
C ASP A 62 12.65 30.75 6.14
N LEU A 63 13.60 29.80 6.20
CA LEU A 63 14.62 29.72 7.25
C LEU A 63 15.83 30.63 6.99
N ASN A 64 16.03 31.04 5.72
CA ASN A 64 17.13 31.89 5.26
C ASN A 64 18.49 31.48 5.87
N CYS A 65 18.89 30.23 5.66
CA CYS A 65 20.14 29.70 6.22
C CYS A 65 21.34 30.54 5.74
N VAL A 66 22.05 31.18 6.66
CA VAL A 66 23.21 32.04 6.34
C VAL A 66 24.53 31.27 6.43
N ASN A 67 24.55 30.21 7.26
CA ASN A 67 25.75 29.45 7.58
C ASN A 67 25.60 27.96 7.21
N GLU A 68 26.72 27.31 6.89
CA GLU A 68 26.76 25.86 6.64
C GLU A 68 26.24 25.04 7.84
N PHE A 69 26.50 25.49 9.07
CA PHE A 69 26.00 24.83 10.28
C PHE A 69 24.46 24.78 10.33
N GLN A 70 23.77 25.86 9.97
CA GLN A 70 22.31 25.90 9.90
C GLN A 70 21.78 24.98 8.80
N GLN A 71 22.45 24.95 7.65
CA GLN A 71 22.13 24.03 6.56
C GLN A 71 22.26 22.57 7.01
N VAL A 72 23.33 22.20 7.71
CA VAL A 72 23.53 20.84 8.23
C VAL A 72 22.47 20.48 9.27
N ILE A 73 22.10 21.39 10.18
CA ILE A 73 21.00 21.17 11.13
C ILE A 73 19.69 20.93 10.39
N PHE A 74 19.36 21.75 9.40
CA PHE A 74 18.15 21.56 8.63
C PHE A 74 18.15 20.21 7.88
N LEU A 75 19.26 19.86 7.22
CA LEU A 75 19.39 18.60 6.50
C LEU A 75 19.26 17.38 7.42
N THR A 76 19.86 17.44 8.62
CA THR A 76 19.74 16.37 9.62
C THR A 76 18.32 16.24 10.16
N LEU A 77 17.63 17.36 10.45
CA LEU A 77 16.22 17.37 10.83
C LEU A 77 15.31 16.84 9.71
N PHE A 78 15.56 17.22 8.46
CA PHE A 78 14.81 16.75 7.31
C PHE A 78 14.99 15.24 7.10
N MET A 79 16.22 14.73 7.23
CA MET A 79 16.49 13.29 7.19
C MET A 79 15.82 12.54 8.33
N ALA A 80 15.80 13.11 9.55
CA ALA A 80 15.07 12.54 10.68
C ALA A 80 13.55 12.50 10.42
N LEU A 81 12.98 13.57 9.84
CA LEU A 81 11.57 13.61 9.43
C LEU A 81 11.25 12.54 8.38
N CYS A 82 12.09 12.38 7.36
CA CYS A 82 11.93 11.33 6.34
C CYS A 82 11.98 9.92 6.96
N TYR A 83 12.89 9.69 7.91
CA TYR A 83 12.96 8.43 8.65
C TYR A 83 11.70 8.19 9.49
N GLU A 84 11.18 9.20 10.18
CA GLU A 84 9.92 9.10 10.94
C GLU A 84 8.72 8.76 10.06
N ILE A 85 8.60 9.40 8.89
CA ILE A 85 7.55 9.10 7.92
C ILE A 85 7.67 7.64 7.45
N PHE A 86 8.89 7.14 7.24
CA PHE A 86 9.11 5.74 6.85
C PHE A 86 8.71 4.76 7.96
N VAL A 87 9.02 5.04 9.23
CA VAL A 87 8.59 4.21 10.36
C VAL A 87 7.07 4.26 10.53
N LEU A 88 6.45 5.43 10.37
CA LEU A 88 5.00 5.56 10.37
C LEU A 88 4.37 4.76 9.23
N LEU A 89 4.92 4.80 8.02
CA LEU A 89 4.46 4.00 6.88
C LEU A 89 4.53 2.51 7.19
N MET A 90 5.66 2.03 7.74
CA MET A 90 5.81 0.65 8.22
C MET A 90 4.72 0.27 9.23
N HIS A 91 4.45 1.15 10.20
CA HIS A 91 3.39 0.95 11.18
C HIS A 91 2.01 0.83 10.52
N VAL A 92 1.68 1.75 9.62
CA VAL A 92 0.39 1.77 8.91
C VAL A 92 0.22 0.52 8.05
N CYS A 93 1.27 0.11 7.34
CA CYS A 93 1.28 -1.10 6.54
C CYS A 93 0.99 -2.35 7.39
N HIS A 94 1.66 -2.47 8.54
CA HIS A 94 1.55 -3.66 9.38
C HIS A 94 0.22 -3.73 10.15
N LYS A 95 -0.31 -2.58 10.59
CA LYS A 95 -1.52 -2.50 11.43
C LYS A 95 -2.81 -2.38 10.64
N TYR A 96 -2.80 -1.70 9.49
CA TYR A 96 -4.02 -1.43 8.74
C TYR A 96 -4.03 -2.09 7.35
N TYR A 97 -2.96 -1.93 6.56
CA TYR A 97 -2.95 -2.40 5.17
C TYR A 97 -3.00 -3.93 5.04
N ILE A 98 -2.14 -4.65 5.76
CA ILE A 98 -2.07 -6.12 5.68
C ILE A 98 -3.39 -6.79 6.14
N PRO A 99 -3.99 -6.44 7.30
CA PRO A 99 -5.27 -7.02 7.70
C PRO A 99 -6.42 -6.69 6.73
N ALA A 100 -6.48 -5.45 6.23
CA ALA A 100 -7.47 -5.05 5.24
C ALA A 100 -7.35 -5.87 3.95
N LEU A 101 -6.12 -6.08 3.46
CA LEU A 101 -5.86 -6.93 2.30
C LEU A 101 -6.30 -8.38 2.54
N LYS A 102 -6.00 -8.96 3.72
CA LYS A 102 -6.45 -10.31 4.09
C LYS A 102 -7.99 -10.40 4.11
N ALA A 103 -8.67 -9.40 4.66
CA ALA A 103 -10.12 -9.32 4.67
C ALA A 103 -10.72 -9.26 3.26
N VAL A 104 -10.23 -8.37 2.39
CA VAL A 104 -10.71 -8.26 1.00
C VAL A 104 -10.44 -9.55 0.22
N SER A 105 -9.24 -10.13 0.37
CA SER A 105 -8.87 -11.39 -0.28
C SER A 105 -9.81 -12.53 0.11
N ARG A 106 -10.24 -12.57 1.38
CA ARG A 106 -11.23 -13.54 1.85
C ARG A 106 -12.63 -13.27 1.34
N PHE A 107 -13.05 -12.00 1.31
CA PHE A 107 -14.35 -11.62 0.77
C PHE A 107 -14.48 -12.05 -0.70
N LEU A 108 -13.42 -11.88 -1.48
CA LEU A 108 -13.34 -12.32 -2.89
C LEU A 108 -13.06 -13.84 -3.06
N ARG A 109 -12.89 -14.58 -1.95
CA ARG A 109 -12.52 -16.00 -1.90
C ARG A 109 -11.25 -16.34 -2.71
N MET A 110 -10.28 -15.44 -2.74
CA MET A 110 -9.04 -15.61 -3.49
C MET A 110 -8.04 -16.43 -2.67
N ASN A 111 -7.15 -17.14 -3.37
CA ASN A 111 -5.99 -17.77 -2.74
C ASN A 111 -4.92 -16.73 -2.42
N GLU A 112 -3.95 -17.08 -1.57
CA GLU A 112 -2.87 -16.16 -1.16
C GLU A 112 -2.05 -15.66 -2.35
N HIS A 113 -1.78 -16.54 -3.32
CA HIS A 113 -1.01 -16.21 -4.52
C HIS A 113 -1.70 -15.15 -5.39
N VAL A 114 -2.95 -15.38 -5.80
CA VAL A 114 -3.69 -14.46 -6.67
C VAL A 114 -4.05 -13.18 -5.93
N ALA A 115 -4.32 -13.23 -4.62
CA ALA A 115 -4.45 -12.03 -3.81
C ALA A 115 -3.19 -11.14 -3.87
N GLY A 116 -2.00 -11.76 -3.81
CA GLY A 116 -0.72 -11.06 -3.97
C GLY A 116 -0.53 -10.46 -5.37
N VAL A 117 -0.76 -11.27 -6.41
CA VAL A 117 -0.58 -10.86 -7.81
C VAL A 117 -1.59 -9.79 -8.26
N THR A 118 -2.76 -9.70 -7.63
CA THR A 118 -3.82 -8.78 -8.05
C THR A 118 -3.99 -7.62 -7.09
N LEU A 119 -4.47 -7.85 -5.87
CA LEU A 119 -4.84 -6.80 -4.92
C LEU A 119 -3.61 -6.07 -4.38
N LEU A 120 -2.59 -6.81 -3.93
CA LEU A 120 -1.36 -6.21 -3.41
C LEU A 120 -0.58 -5.50 -4.52
N ALA A 121 -0.46 -6.13 -5.69
CA ALA A 121 0.19 -5.53 -6.85
C ALA A 121 -0.55 -4.27 -7.34
N PHE A 122 -1.88 -4.29 -7.42
CA PHE A 122 -2.67 -3.12 -7.79
C PHE A 122 -2.51 -1.96 -6.78
N GLY A 123 -2.54 -2.27 -5.49
CA GLY A 123 -2.34 -1.28 -4.43
C GLY A 123 -1.00 -0.55 -4.56
N ASN A 124 0.08 -1.28 -4.83
CA ASN A 124 1.41 -0.70 -4.98
C ASN A 124 1.58 0.01 -6.33
N SER A 125 1.21 -0.64 -7.44
CA SER A 125 1.48 -0.12 -8.79
C SER A 125 0.53 1.00 -9.22
N SER A 126 -0.64 1.15 -8.60
CA SER A 126 -1.58 2.23 -8.95
C SER A 126 -1.01 3.61 -8.63
N ALA A 127 -0.36 3.78 -7.48
CA ALA A 127 0.30 5.04 -7.13
C ALA A 127 1.43 5.38 -8.12
N ASP A 128 2.24 4.39 -8.50
CA ASP A 128 3.30 4.56 -9.50
C ASP A 128 2.75 4.93 -10.88
N LEU A 129 1.64 4.31 -11.30
CA LEU A 129 0.96 4.64 -12.55
C LEU A 129 0.50 6.10 -12.57
N PHE A 130 -0.17 6.57 -11.50
CA PHE A 130 -0.63 7.95 -11.42
C PHE A 130 0.52 8.96 -11.37
N SER A 131 1.61 8.64 -10.68
CA SER A 131 2.82 9.47 -10.63
C SER A 131 3.49 9.61 -12.00
N ASN A 132 3.63 8.50 -12.72
CA ASN A 132 4.18 8.48 -14.07
C ASN A 132 3.27 9.19 -15.07
N LEU A 133 1.94 9.04 -14.94
CA LEU A 133 0.97 9.74 -15.77
C LEU A 133 1.00 11.26 -15.56
N ALA A 134 1.14 11.71 -14.31
CA ALA A 134 1.29 13.14 -13.99
C ALA A 134 2.56 13.75 -14.61
N SER A 135 3.59 12.92 -14.85
CA SER A 135 4.88 13.32 -15.39
C SER A 135 4.98 13.17 -16.92
N VAL A 136 3.90 12.82 -17.63
CA VAL A 136 3.92 12.59 -19.09
C VAL A 136 4.40 13.81 -19.89
N ASN A 137 4.16 15.02 -19.38
CA ASN A 137 4.60 16.26 -20.02
C ASN A 137 6.06 16.62 -19.72
N ALA A 138 6.74 15.87 -18.85
CA ALA A 138 8.15 16.05 -18.53
C ALA A 138 8.97 14.98 -19.26
N ASN A 139 10.15 15.34 -19.80
CA ASN A 139 11.07 14.43 -20.49
C ASN A 139 11.77 13.47 -19.51
N VAL A 140 10.99 12.68 -18.77
CA VAL A 140 11.45 11.75 -17.74
C VAL A 140 11.58 10.35 -18.33
N PRO A 141 12.67 9.60 -18.08
CA PRO A 141 12.84 8.24 -18.58
C PRO A 141 11.98 7.21 -17.82
N VAL A 142 10.65 7.26 -18.03
CA VAL A 142 9.65 6.44 -17.31
C VAL A 142 9.91 4.94 -17.43
N PHE A 143 10.26 4.46 -18.63
CA PHE A 143 10.52 3.04 -18.88
C PHE A 143 11.70 2.51 -18.08
N ALA A 144 12.86 3.19 -18.16
CA ALA A 144 14.07 2.76 -17.47
C ALA A 144 13.86 2.74 -15.95
N ASN A 145 13.17 3.76 -15.42
CA ASN A 145 12.83 3.84 -13.99
C ASN A 145 11.91 2.71 -13.55
N SER A 146 10.85 2.43 -14.32
CA SER A 146 9.87 1.39 -14.00
C SER A 146 10.48 -0.02 -14.08
N LEU A 147 11.30 -0.28 -15.11
CA LEU A 147 12.00 -1.56 -15.26
C LEU A 147 13.02 -1.77 -14.14
N ALA A 148 13.81 -0.75 -13.81
CA ALA A 148 14.77 -0.82 -12.71
C ALA A 148 14.08 -1.10 -11.36
N ALA A 149 12.95 -0.45 -11.08
CA ALA A 149 12.14 -0.70 -9.88
C ALA A 149 11.62 -2.14 -9.84
N ALA A 150 11.08 -2.66 -10.94
CA ALA A 150 10.59 -4.05 -11.01
C ALA A 150 11.71 -5.09 -10.82
N LEU A 151 12.88 -4.86 -11.42
CA LEU A 151 14.05 -5.73 -11.24
C LEU A 151 14.60 -5.68 -9.81
N PHE A 152 14.65 -4.50 -9.19
CA PHE A 152 15.06 -4.36 -7.80
C PHE A 152 14.13 -5.11 -6.85
N VAL A 153 12.80 -4.98 -7.00
CA VAL A 153 11.83 -5.67 -6.15
C VAL A 153 11.90 -7.19 -6.34
N SER A 154 11.99 -7.66 -7.58
CA SER A 154 12.03 -9.11 -7.86
C SER A 154 13.33 -9.78 -7.40
N MET A 155 14.49 -9.18 -7.69
CA MET A 155 15.79 -9.77 -7.37
C MET A 155 16.22 -9.51 -5.93
N VAL A 156 16.22 -8.25 -5.49
CA VAL A 156 16.75 -7.86 -4.17
C VAL A 156 15.73 -8.12 -3.08
N SER A 157 14.52 -7.55 -3.20
CA SER A 157 13.50 -7.74 -2.15
C SER A 157 13.01 -9.19 -2.09
N GLY A 158 12.70 -9.79 -3.25
CA GLY A 158 12.33 -11.21 -3.33
C GLY A 158 13.43 -12.14 -2.79
N GLY A 159 14.69 -11.91 -3.18
CA GLY A 159 15.84 -12.68 -2.69
C GLY A 159 16.03 -12.55 -1.17
N LEU A 160 15.90 -11.34 -0.63
CA LEU A 160 16.02 -11.09 0.81
C LEU A 160 14.93 -11.79 1.62
N ILE A 161 13.68 -11.80 1.13
CA ILE A 161 12.57 -12.50 1.80
C ILE A 161 12.83 -14.01 1.79
N CYS A 162 13.23 -14.58 0.65
CA CYS A 162 13.61 -15.99 0.54
C CYS A 162 14.76 -16.37 1.48
N TYR A 163 15.70 -15.44 1.70
CA TYR A 163 16.82 -15.61 2.62
C TYR A 163 16.38 -15.53 4.10
N MET A 164 15.61 -14.51 4.46
CA MET A 164 15.21 -14.24 5.85
C MET A 164 14.12 -15.21 6.36
N SER A 165 13.20 -15.60 5.50
CA SER A 165 12.01 -16.39 5.86
C SER A 165 11.83 -17.52 4.87
N PRO A 166 12.35 -18.74 5.15
CA PRO A 166 12.13 -19.87 4.27
C PRO A 166 10.65 -20.31 4.32
N PHE A 167 9.92 -20.07 3.23
CA PHE A 167 8.55 -20.56 3.03
C PHE A 167 8.49 -21.51 1.84
N LYS A 168 7.48 -22.38 1.81
CA LYS A 168 7.26 -23.28 0.67
C LYS A 168 6.58 -22.48 -0.44
N MET A 169 7.31 -22.16 -1.49
CA MET A 169 6.79 -21.47 -2.67
C MET A 169 6.14 -22.48 -3.64
N ASN A 170 5.05 -22.08 -4.30
CA ASN A 170 4.44 -22.88 -5.34
C ASN A 170 5.20 -22.68 -6.66
N ALA A 171 6.05 -23.66 -7.01
CA ALA A 171 6.93 -23.54 -8.17
C ALA A 171 6.17 -23.31 -9.48
N TYR A 172 4.99 -23.92 -9.64
CA TYR A 172 4.18 -23.77 -10.85
C TYR A 172 3.74 -22.31 -11.07
N GLU A 173 3.13 -21.71 -10.05
CA GLU A 173 2.62 -20.34 -10.11
C GLU A 173 3.77 -19.32 -10.27
N SER A 174 4.87 -19.52 -9.54
CA SER A 174 6.02 -18.62 -9.62
C SER A 174 6.74 -18.69 -10.97
N VAL A 175 6.93 -19.88 -11.55
CA VAL A 175 7.55 -20.02 -12.87
C VAL A 175 6.69 -19.35 -13.94
N ARG A 176 5.36 -19.57 -13.90
CA ARG A 176 4.41 -18.92 -14.80
C ARG A 176 4.57 -17.39 -14.76
N ASP A 177 4.58 -16.81 -13.56
CA ASP A 177 4.66 -15.36 -13.40
C ASP A 177 6.01 -14.77 -13.86
N ILE A 178 7.12 -15.46 -13.58
CA ILE A 178 8.45 -15.07 -14.07
C ILE A 178 8.51 -15.12 -15.60
N LEU A 179 7.91 -16.14 -16.22
CA LEU A 179 7.86 -16.25 -17.68
C LEU A 179 7.07 -15.10 -18.31
N PHE A 180 5.92 -14.72 -17.73
CA PHE A 180 5.15 -13.56 -18.20
C PHE A 180 5.91 -12.25 -18.01
N LEU A 181 6.63 -12.09 -16.90
CA LEU A 181 7.48 -10.92 -16.67
C LEU A 181 8.58 -10.80 -17.74
N ILE A 182 9.31 -11.89 -17.99
CA ILE A 182 10.37 -11.93 -19.01
C ILE A 182 9.78 -11.63 -20.39
N PHE A 183 8.68 -12.31 -20.75
CA PHE A 183 8.00 -12.10 -22.03
C PHE A 183 7.55 -10.64 -22.21
N GLY A 184 6.88 -10.06 -21.22
CA GLY A 184 6.44 -8.66 -21.24
C GLY A 184 7.61 -7.69 -21.37
N SER A 185 8.70 -7.89 -20.61
CA SER A 185 9.89 -7.04 -20.70
C SER A 185 10.59 -7.11 -22.05
N MET A 186 10.71 -8.32 -22.63
CA MET A 186 11.34 -8.52 -23.93
C MET A 186 10.51 -7.92 -25.06
N LEU A 187 9.18 -8.09 -25.01
CA LEU A 187 8.28 -7.57 -26.03
C LEU A 187 8.20 -6.03 -25.98
N LEU A 188 8.23 -5.45 -24.78
CA LEU A 188 8.33 -4.01 -24.61
C LEU A 188 9.69 -3.47 -25.11
N GLN A 189 10.81 -4.11 -24.74
CA GLN A 189 12.14 -3.74 -25.23
C GLN A 189 12.22 -3.82 -26.77
N HIS A 190 11.60 -4.83 -27.38
CA HIS A 190 11.52 -4.95 -28.84
C HIS A 190 10.79 -3.78 -29.48
N PHE A 191 9.65 -3.35 -28.94
CA PHE A 191 8.92 -2.19 -29.45
C PHE A 191 9.71 -0.88 -29.32
N LEU A 192 10.43 -0.68 -28.21
CA LEU A 192 11.29 0.48 -28.04
C LEU A 192 12.51 0.47 -28.98
N ALA A 193 13.06 -0.71 -29.29
CA ALA A 193 14.21 -0.83 -30.18
C ALA A 193 13.84 -0.69 -31.67
N SER A 194 12.64 -1.11 -32.04
CA SER A 194 12.22 -1.18 -33.45
C SER A 194 11.85 0.18 -34.05
N SER A 195 11.47 1.18 -33.26
CA SER A 195 11.02 2.48 -33.77
C SER A 195 11.22 3.60 -32.76
N ALA A 196 11.64 4.77 -33.24
CA ALA A 196 11.82 5.98 -32.42
C ALA A 196 10.49 6.50 -31.85
N HIS A 197 9.36 6.18 -32.49
CA HIS A 197 8.01 6.46 -32.00
C HIS A 197 7.28 5.13 -31.78
N VAL A 198 6.69 4.95 -30.60
CA VAL A 198 5.92 3.75 -30.27
C VAL A 198 4.51 3.92 -30.85
N PRO A 199 4.06 3.05 -31.78
CA PRO A 199 2.73 3.14 -32.35
C PRO A 199 1.66 2.75 -31.32
N GLU A 200 0.44 3.26 -31.48
CA GLU A 200 -0.71 2.92 -30.62
C GLU A 200 -0.98 1.41 -30.57
N THR A 201 -0.67 0.69 -31.65
CA THR A 201 -0.78 -0.76 -31.73
C THR A 201 0.10 -1.49 -30.72
N SER A 202 1.31 -0.99 -30.45
CA SER A 202 2.21 -1.57 -29.43
C SER A 202 1.60 -1.48 -28.03
N PHE A 203 0.91 -0.37 -27.72
CA PHE A 203 0.19 -0.22 -26.46
C PHE A 203 -0.96 -1.22 -26.34
N ILE A 204 -1.76 -1.38 -27.41
CA ILE A 204 -2.86 -2.36 -27.44
C ILE A 204 -2.33 -3.78 -27.23
N VAL A 205 -1.24 -4.16 -27.90
CA VAL A 205 -0.61 -5.48 -27.73
C VAL A 205 -0.13 -5.68 -26.28
N MET A 206 0.57 -4.71 -25.70
CA MET A 206 0.99 -4.74 -24.29
C MET A 206 -0.20 -4.95 -23.34
N PHE A 207 -1.27 -4.18 -23.56
CA PHE A 207 -2.48 -4.26 -22.75
C PHE A 207 -3.14 -5.64 -22.86
N LEU A 208 -3.24 -6.21 -24.08
CA LEU A 208 -3.78 -7.55 -24.29
C LEU A 208 -2.96 -8.64 -23.59
N VAL A 209 -1.63 -8.53 -23.58
CA VAL A 209 -0.75 -9.46 -22.84
C VAL A 209 -1.04 -9.40 -21.34
N TYR A 210 -1.24 -8.21 -20.78
CA TYR A 210 -1.61 -8.05 -19.37
C TYR A 210 -2.98 -8.65 -19.04
N ILE A 211 -4.00 -8.41 -19.89
CA ILE A 211 -5.33 -9.02 -19.72
C ILE A 211 -5.25 -10.54 -19.81
N PHE A 212 -4.46 -11.07 -20.76
CA PHE A 212 -4.24 -12.51 -20.89
C PHE A 212 -3.55 -13.10 -19.65
N TYR A 213 -2.54 -12.44 -19.09
CA TYR A 213 -1.90 -12.83 -17.83
C TYR A 213 -2.90 -12.94 -16.67
N ILE A 214 -3.77 -11.93 -16.49
CA ILE A 214 -4.81 -11.96 -15.46
C ILE A 214 -5.78 -13.12 -15.73
N LEU A 215 -6.19 -13.32 -16.99
CA LEU A 215 -7.11 -14.40 -17.34
C LEU A 215 -6.53 -15.77 -17.00
N VAL A 216 -5.25 -16.02 -17.31
CA VAL A 216 -4.57 -17.27 -16.92
C VAL A 216 -4.58 -17.47 -15.40
N ASN A 217 -4.29 -16.41 -14.63
CA ASN A 217 -4.35 -16.45 -13.17
C ASN A 217 -5.75 -16.83 -12.64
N VAL A 218 -6.79 -16.22 -13.20
CA VAL A 218 -8.19 -16.49 -12.81
C VAL A 218 -8.61 -17.90 -13.21
N VAL A 219 -8.21 -18.36 -14.40
CA VAL A 219 -8.47 -19.73 -14.88
C VAL A 219 -7.79 -20.76 -13.96
N ASP A 220 -6.56 -20.54 -13.52
CA ASP A 220 -5.87 -21.45 -12.60
C ASP A 220 -6.64 -21.62 -11.27
N VAL A 221 -7.10 -20.52 -10.67
CA VAL A 221 -7.94 -20.58 -9.45
C VAL A 221 -9.24 -21.33 -9.71
N TYR A 222 -9.86 -21.10 -10.86
CA TYR A 222 -11.07 -21.82 -11.25
C TYR A 222 -10.82 -23.32 -11.42
N LEU A 223 -9.71 -23.71 -12.05
CA LEU A 223 -9.32 -25.11 -12.23
C LEU A 223 -9.04 -25.78 -10.89
N ILE A 224 -8.34 -25.13 -9.96
CA ILE A 224 -8.09 -25.65 -8.60
C ILE A 224 -9.42 -25.89 -7.87
N ARG A 225 -10.36 -24.95 -7.92
CA ARG A 225 -11.70 -25.12 -7.30
C ARG A 225 -12.48 -26.28 -7.91
N ARG A 226 -12.43 -26.43 -9.24
CA ARG A 226 -13.09 -27.54 -9.94
C ARG A 226 -12.44 -28.88 -9.61
N ALA A 227 -11.11 -28.92 -9.53
CA ALA A 227 -10.36 -30.11 -9.12
C ALA A 227 -10.77 -30.53 -7.71
N LEU A 228 -10.80 -29.59 -6.75
CA LEU A 228 -11.23 -29.88 -5.37
C LEU A 228 -12.66 -30.45 -5.31
N LYS A 229 -13.62 -29.84 -6.02
CA LYS A 229 -15.00 -30.34 -6.05
C LYS A 229 -15.09 -31.77 -6.61
N THR A 230 -14.30 -32.05 -7.65
CA THR A 230 -14.25 -33.37 -8.29
C THR A 230 -13.60 -34.40 -7.37
N THR A 231 -12.51 -34.04 -6.68
CA THR A 231 -11.85 -34.89 -5.69
C THR A 231 -12.76 -35.19 -4.50
N ASN A 232 -13.49 -34.20 -3.98
CA ASN A 232 -14.46 -34.42 -2.90
C ASN A 232 -15.56 -35.41 -3.32
N ALA A 233 -16.14 -35.24 -4.52
CA ALA A 233 -17.14 -36.18 -5.03
C ALA A 233 -16.59 -37.61 -5.21
N GLN A 234 -15.31 -37.75 -5.60
CA GLN A 234 -14.65 -39.06 -5.69
C GLN A 234 -14.43 -39.69 -4.31
N ILE A 235 -14.11 -38.89 -3.29
CA ILE A 235 -13.98 -39.35 -1.90
C ILE A 235 -15.33 -39.84 -1.38
N ASP A 236 -16.39 -39.05 -1.55
CA ASP A 236 -17.75 -39.41 -1.12
C ASP A 236 -18.20 -40.73 -1.77
N ALA A 237 -17.99 -40.88 -3.08
CA ALA A 237 -18.33 -42.10 -3.80
C ALA A 237 -17.52 -43.34 -3.38
N LEU A 238 -16.28 -43.16 -2.90
CA LEU A 238 -15.45 -44.26 -2.39
C LEU A 238 -15.88 -44.72 -0.99
N LEU A 239 -16.49 -43.82 -0.20
CA LEU A 239 -16.99 -44.09 1.13
C LEU A 239 -18.34 -44.84 1.12
N GLU A 240 -19.12 -44.74 0.05
CA GLU A 240 -20.46 -45.36 -0.10
C GLU A 240 -20.47 -46.90 -0.34
N GLY A 241 -19.48 -47.65 0.16
CA GLY A 241 -19.53 -49.11 0.08
C GLY A 241 -18.43 -49.83 0.86
N ASP A 242 -18.33 -51.15 0.69
CA ASP A 242 -17.34 -51.96 1.42
C ASP A 242 -15.89 -51.57 1.09
N MET A 243 -15.09 -51.45 2.16
CA MET A 243 -13.71 -50.96 2.11
C MET A 243 -12.75 -52.07 1.69
N THR A 244 -12.43 -52.14 0.39
CA THR A 244 -11.35 -52.99 -0.14
C THR A 244 -9.97 -52.38 0.10
N PRO A 245 -8.88 -53.18 0.16
CA PRO A 245 -7.52 -52.67 0.34
C PRO A 245 -7.08 -51.70 -0.77
N GLU A 246 -7.55 -51.90 -2.01
CA GLU A 246 -7.28 -50.98 -3.12
C GLU A 246 -8.00 -49.64 -2.98
N LYS A 247 -9.29 -49.66 -2.57
CA LYS A 247 -10.04 -48.43 -2.29
C LYS A 247 -9.40 -47.62 -1.18
N ARG A 248 -8.88 -48.25 -0.12
CA ARG A 248 -8.15 -47.57 0.96
C ARG A 248 -6.93 -46.80 0.45
N LYS A 249 -6.15 -47.40 -0.45
CA LYS A 249 -4.99 -46.75 -1.05
C LYS A 249 -5.41 -45.54 -1.88
N ARG A 250 -6.42 -45.69 -2.74
CA ARG A 250 -6.94 -44.60 -3.58
C ARG A 250 -7.56 -43.47 -2.77
N LEU A 251 -8.28 -43.80 -1.70
CA LEU A 251 -8.81 -42.82 -0.75
C LEU A 251 -7.68 -42.01 -0.13
N SER A 252 -6.61 -42.66 0.35
CA SER A 252 -5.46 -41.95 0.93
C SER A 252 -4.75 -41.01 -0.05
N GLU A 253 -4.71 -41.36 -1.34
CA GLU A 253 -4.16 -40.49 -2.39
C GLU A 253 -5.07 -39.28 -2.67
N LEU A 254 -6.39 -39.49 -2.72
CA LEU A 254 -7.37 -38.42 -2.91
C LEU A 254 -7.43 -37.46 -1.72
N GLU A 255 -7.40 -37.98 -0.49
CA GLU A 255 -7.32 -37.17 0.74
C GLU A 255 -6.05 -36.31 0.75
N ARG A 256 -4.92 -36.86 0.29
CA ARG A 256 -3.68 -36.10 0.14
C ARG A 256 -3.82 -34.98 -0.90
N ASN A 257 -4.44 -35.24 -2.04
CA ASN A 257 -4.68 -34.23 -3.08
C ASN A 257 -5.67 -33.16 -2.60
N GLN A 258 -6.73 -33.57 -1.90
CA GLN A 258 -7.69 -32.68 -1.27
C GLN A 258 -7.02 -31.76 -0.25
N ALA A 259 -6.11 -32.30 0.58
CA ALA A 259 -5.35 -31.51 1.56
C ALA A 259 -4.41 -30.49 0.90
N ILE A 260 -3.93 -30.76 -0.32
CA ILE A 260 -3.13 -29.82 -1.10
C ILE A 260 -4.03 -28.71 -1.67
N TYR A 261 -5.10 -29.07 -2.38
CA TYR A 261 -6.00 -28.10 -3.02
C TYR A 261 -6.74 -27.22 -2.02
N SER A 262 -7.15 -27.77 -0.86
CA SER A 262 -7.85 -27.02 0.17
C SER A 262 -6.99 -25.95 0.83
N ARG A 263 -5.68 -26.22 1.02
CA ARG A 263 -4.73 -25.25 1.56
C ARG A 263 -4.59 -24.03 0.66
N ASP A 264 -4.58 -24.23 -0.65
CA ASP A 264 -4.38 -23.16 -1.63
C ASP A 264 -5.71 -22.53 -2.10
N MET A 265 -6.84 -22.80 -1.43
CA MET A 265 -8.16 -22.33 -1.87
C MET A 265 -8.52 -20.94 -1.34
N GLU A 266 -8.23 -20.65 -0.07
CA GLU A 266 -8.54 -19.37 0.57
C GLU A 266 -7.40 -18.95 1.49
N VAL A 267 -7.18 -17.64 1.65
CA VAL A 267 -6.18 -17.10 2.58
C VAL A 267 -6.40 -17.62 4.00
N GLU A 268 -5.40 -18.22 4.63
CA GLU A 268 -5.47 -18.60 6.03
C GLU A 268 -4.91 -17.48 6.91
N ILE A 269 -5.65 -17.11 7.96
CA ILE A 269 -5.20 -16.08 8.89
C ILE A 269 -4.56 -16.77 10.07
N PHE A 270 -3.24 -16.65 10.15
CA PHE A 270 -2.42 -17.17 11.23
C PHE A 270 -2.24 -16.13 12.32
N GLU A 271 -2.25 -16.59 13.57
CA GLU A 271 -1.89 -15.76 14.71
C GLU A 271 -0.42 -15.30 14.61
N ARG A 272 -0.18 -14.01 14.85
CA ARG A 272 1.18 -13.47 14.94
C ARG A 272 1.84 -14.00 16.21
N THR A 273 2.95 -14.71 16.08
CA THR A 273 3.80 -15.04 17.22
C THR A 273 4.30 -13.75 17.88
N ASN A 274 3.86 -13.47 19.11
CA ASN A 274 4.34 -12.35 19.95
C ASN A 274 5.84 -12.44 20.30
N SER A 275 6.44 -13.60 20.06
CA SER A 275 7.88 -13.79 20.06
C SER A 275 8.43 -13.19 18.77
N GLY A 276 8.96 -11.96 18.85
CA GLY A 276 9.72 -11.37 17.76
C GLY A 276 10.83 -12.32 17.26
N PRO A 277 11.38 -12.10 16.06
CA PRO A 277 12.53 -12.88 15.60
C PRO A 277 13.59 -12.81 16.69
N ASN A 278 13.93 -13.95 17.28
CA ASN A 278 14.91 -14.02 18.34
C ASN A 278 16.29 -13.85 17.67
N ILE A 279 16.68 -12.59 17.41
CA ILE A 279 17.89 -12.20 16.67
C ILE A 279 19.15 -12.81 17.30
N ASN A 280 19.09 -13.15 18.60
CA ASN A 280 20.14 -13.87 19.33
C ASN A 280 20.36 -15.33 18.86
N LYS A 281 19.63 -15.79 17.84
CA LYS A 281 19.97 -17.00 17.07
C LYS A 281 20.09 -16.66 15.59
N MET A 282 21.15 -15.93 15.21
CA MET A 282 21.79 -16.15 13.91
C MET A 282 22.25 -17.62 13.88
N ARG A 283 21.34 -18.52 13.50
CA ARG A 283 21.66 -19.92 13.25
C ARG A 283 22.31 -19.99 11.89
N TYR A 284 23.60 -20.32 11.88
CA TYR A 284 24.35 -20.66 10.68
C TYR A 284 23.58 -21.68 9.82
N THR A 285 23.78 -21.57 8.51
CA THR A 285 23.01 -22.07 7.36
C THR A 285 22.84 -23.60 7.25
N THR A 286 23.24 -24.39 8.25
CA THR A 286 23.24 -25.86 8.17
C THR A 286 22.19 -26.55 9.03
N LEU A 287 21.50 -25.83 9.93
CA LEU A 287 20.43 -26.41 10.75
C LEU A 287 19.06 -25.96 10.24
N LYS A 288 18.20 -26.93 9.90
CA LYS A 288 16.77 -26.69 9.58
C LYS A 288 16.18 -25.80 10.66
N MET A 289 15.71 -24.60 10.27
CA MET A 289 14.99 -23.72 11.19
C MET A 289 13.85 -24.50 11.86
N GLY A 290 13.70 -24.30 13.16
CA GLY A 290 12.61 -24.90 13.92
C GLY A 290 11.29 -24.48 13.28
N ARG A 291 10.46 -25.46 12.91
CA ARG A 291 9.15 -25.22 12.30
C ARG A 291 8.26 -24.54 13.35
N SER A 292 8.14 -23.21 13.30
CA SER A 292 7.13 -22.51 14.09
C SER A 292 5.77 -23.04 13.68
N VAL A 293 5.03 -23.64 14.63
CA VAL A 293 3.66 -24.09 14.38
C VAL A 293 2.81 -22.84 14.17
N ARG A 294 2.27 -22.66 12.96
CA ARG A 294 1.32 -21.59 12.66
C ARG A 294 -0.07 -22.09 13.02
N ILE A 295 -0.79 -21.36 13.87
CA ILE A 295 -2.14 -21.71 14.33
C ILE A 295 -3.14 -20.82 13.57
N SER A 296 -4.11 -21.43 12.92
CA SER A 296 -5.18 -20.71 12.23
C SER A 296 -6.23 -20.21 13.24
N ILE A 297 -6.73 -19.00 13.01
CA ILE A 297 -7.69 -18.36 13.93
C ILE A 297 -9.12 -18.78 13.62
N ASP A 298 -9.85 -19.22 14.64
CA ASP A 298 -11.30 -19.43 14.54
C ASP A 298 -12.05 -18.09 14.61
N LYS A 299 -12.54 -17.65 13.46
CA LYS A 299 -13.26 -16.39 13.29
C LYS A 299 -14.52 -16.29 14.13
N LYS A 300 -15.25 -17.40 14.32
CA LYS A 300 -16.50 -17.39 15.08
C LYS A 300 -16.23 -17.22 16.56
N ALA A 301 -15.12 -17.80 17.03
CA ALA A 301 -14.66 -17.61 18.39
C ALA A 301 -14.29 -16.13 18.62
N THR A 302 -13.39 -15.54 17.83
CA THR A 302 -12.97 -14.12 17.99
C THR A 302 -14.13 -13.12 17.83
N ARG A 303 -15.13 -13.44 17.01
CA ARG A 303 -16.34 -12.61 16.83
C ARG A 303 -17.20 -12.52 18.10
N ASN A 304 -17.33 -13.62 18.83
CA ASN A 304 -18.31 -13.76 19.92
C ASN A 304 -17.67 -13.72 21.33
N VAL A 305 -16.35 -13.51 21.46
CA VAL A 305 -15.62 -13.48 22.74
C VAL A 305 -16.30 -12.60 23.79
N LEU A 306 -16.73 -11.41 23.39
CA LEU A 306 -17.34 -10.41 24.28
C LEU A 306 -18.87 -10.36 24.18
N HIS A 307 -19.50 -11.30 23.47
CA HIS A 307 -20.94 -11.27 23.28
C HIS A 307 -21.69 -11.58 24.57
N ASN A 308 -22.35 -10.57 25.14
CA ASN A 308 -23.23 -10.76 26.27
C ASN A 308 -24.63 -10.20 25.96
N ARG A 309 -25.63 -11.08 25.94
CA ARG A 309 -27.02 -10.71 25.63
C ARG A 309 -27.68 -9.89 26.75
N ALA A 310 -27.17 -9.96 27.98
CA ALA A 310 -27.69 -9.22 29.13
C ALA A 310 -27.33 -7.73 29.12
N LEU A 311 -26.28 -7.34 28.39
CA LEU A 311 -25.86 -5.95 28.28
C LEU A 311 -26.65 -5.20 27.20
N GLY A 312 -26.89 -3.90 27.43
CA GLY A 312 -27.51 -3.01 26.47
C GLY A 312 -26.64 -2.82 25.21
N ARG A 313 -27.27 -2.50 24.06
CA ARG A 313 -26.60 -2.43 22.75
C ARG A 313 -25.45 -1.40 22.65
N ASN A 314 -25.43 -0.42 23.55
CA ASN A 314 -24.48 0.70 23.60
C ASN A 314 -23.61 0.67 24.86
N TRP A 315 -23.55 -0.47 25.56
CA TRP A 315 -22.78 -0.57 26.79
C TRP A 315 -21.29 -0.33 26.50
N GLY A 316 -20.65 0.55 27.28
CA GLY A 316 -19.24 0.86 27.10
C GLY A 316 -18.87 1.64 25.83
N LEU A 317 -19.83 2.21 25.08
CA LEU A 317 -19.59 2.86 23.78
C LEU A 317 -18.39 3.83 23.77
N PHE A 318 -18.36 4.80 24.68
CA PHE A 318 -17.27 5.79 24.75
C PHE A 318 -15.98 5.20 25.30
N LYS A 319 -16.07 4.21 26.19
CA LYS A 319 -14.90 3.50 26.72
C LYS A 319 -14.20 2.74 25.60
N ASP A 320 -14.97 1.98 24.80
CA ASP A 320 -14.47 1.26 23.64
C ASP A 320 -13.88 2.23 22.61
N PHE A 321 -14.54 3.36 22.35
CA PHE A 321 -14.03 4.43 21.47
C PHE A 321 -12.67 4.96 21.91
N LEU A 322 -12.54 5.37 23.18
CA LEU A 322 -11.28 5.90 23.71
C LEU A 322 -10.19 4.82 23.78
N LEU A 323 -10.55 3.56 24.01
CA LEU A 323 -9.62 2.43 23.96
C LEU A 323 -9.11 2.16 22.55
N ALA A 324 -9.95 2.32 21.51
CA ALA A 324 -9.54 2.16 20.12
C ALA A 324 -8.63 3.30 19.64
N LEU A 325 -8.84 4.52 20.13
CA LEU A 325 -7.98 5.67 19.83
C LEU A 325 -6.64 5.66 20.58
N LYS A 326 -6.44 4.74 21.53
CA LYS A 326 -5.22 4.69 22.33
C LYS A 326 -4.04 4.23 21.45
N PRO A 327 -3.08 5.12 21.11
CA PRO A 327 -2.01 4.77 20.18
C PRO A 327 -0.94 3.89 20.82
N LEU A 328 -0.78 3.97 22.16
CA LEU A 328 0.29 3.32 22.90
C LEU A 328 -0.27 2.40 23.98
N THR A 329 0.12 1.12 23.96
CA THR A 329 -0.15 0.20 25.06
C THR A 329 0.92 0.32 26.15
N CYS A 330 0.51 0.15 27.41
CA CYS A 330 1.44 0.24 28.54
C CYS A 330 2.54 -0.83 28.48
N GLU A 331 2.24 -1.98 27.86
CA GLU A 331 3.21 -3.06 27.69
C GLU A 331 4.31 -2.70 26.69
N GLN A 332 3.95 -2.12 25.56
CA GLN A 332 4.91 -1.63 24.56
C GLN A 332 5.80 -0.54 25.15
N TRP A 333 5.23 0.41 25.88
CA TRP A 333 5.99 1.47 26.56
C TRP A 333 7.02 0.91 27.56
N ARG A 334 6.65 -0.12 28.32
CA ARG A 334 7.54 -0.74 29.31
C ARG A 334 8.70 -1.49 28.64
N LYS A 335 8.47 -2.10 27.48
CA LYS A 335 9.49 -2.83 26.71
C LYS A 335 10.42 -1.91 25.92
N ALA A 336 9.99 -0.69 25.62
CA ALA A 336 10.71 0.23 24.74
C ALA A 336 11.89 0.94 25.42
N ASN A 337 12.98 1.09 24.66
CA ASN A 337 14.15 1.91 25.02
C ASN A 337 13.82 3.42 24.97
N ILE A 338 14.68 4.27 25.54
CA ILE A 338 14.46 5.73 25.58
C ILE A 338 14.28 6.32 24.17
N ILE A 339 15.11 5.88 23.21
CA ILE A 339 15.03 6.32 21.82
C ILE A 339 13.71 5.87 21.18
N GLU A 340 13.34 4.61 21.35
CA GLU A 340 12.06 4.07 20.85
C GLU A 340 10.84 4.79 21.46
N ARG A 341 10.92 5.17 22.74
CA ARG A 341 9.89 5.98 23.39
C ARG A 341 9.77 7.35 22.75
N ALA A 342 10.88 8.00 22.41
CA ALA A 342 10.86 9.28 21.71
C ALA A 342 10.17 9.15 20.34
N PHE A 343 10.55 8.14 19.54
CA PHE A 343 9.88 7.82 18.26
C PHE A 343 8.38 7.56 18.44
N MET A 344 8.01 6.74 19.44
CA MET A 344 6.62 6.45 19.76
C MET A 344 5.82 7.71 20.10
N LEU A 345 6.38 8.65 20.87
CA LEU A 345 5.74 9.91 21.22
C LEU A 345 5.52 10.80 19.99
N THR A 346 6.50 10.91 19.11
CA THR A 346 6.40 11.68 17.85
C THR A 346 5.29 11.14 16.94
N GLN A 347 5.07 9.83 16.95
CA GLN A 347 4.10 9.16 16.08
C GLN A 347 2.66 9.19 16.61
N ILE A 348 2.44 9.46 17.90
CA ILE A 348 1.10 9.56 18.52
C ILE A 348 0.10 10.34 17.67
N PRO A 349 0.34 11.62 17.29
CA PRO A 349 -0.65 12.41 16.57
C PRO A 349 -1.01 11.78 15.22
N ALA A 350 0.00 11.26 14.50
CA ALA A 350 -0.21 10.62 13.22
C ALA A 350 -0.99 9.30 13.36
N VAL A 351 -0.67 8.47 14.35
CA VAL A 351 -1.37 7.20 14.60
C VAL A 351 -2.82 7.43 15.02
N ILE A 352 -3.11 8.44 15.85
CA ILE A 352 -4.48 8.82 16.21
C ILE A 352 -5.26 9.25 14.97
N LEU A 353 -4.66 10.09 14.12
CA LEU A 353 -5.29 10.53 12.88
C LEU A 353 -5.56 9.36 11.93
N CYS A 354 -4.60 8.44 11.78
CA CYS A 354 -4.77 7.20 11.03
C CYS A 354 -5.87 6.31 11.62
N SER A 355 -5.98 6.20 12.94
CA SER A 355 -7.03 5.41 13.60
C SER A 355 -8.43 5.98 13.35
N ILE A 356 -8.57 7.31 13.35
CA ILE A 356 -9.84 7.98 13.03
C ILE A 356 -10.22 7.79 11.56
N TYR A 357 -9.24 7.76 10.67
CA TYR A 357 -9.46 7.70 9.22
C TYR A 357 -9.61 6.27 8.68
N ILE A 358 -8.73 5.36 9.08
CA ILE A 358 -8.60 4.04 8.44
C ILE A 358 -9.48 3.02 9.19
N PRO A 359 -10.53 2.47 8.54
CA PRO A 359 -11.32 1.41 9.14
C PRO A 359 -10.47 0.14 9.25
N LEU A 360 -10.45 -0.44 10.45
CA LEU A 360 -9.70 -1.65 10.74
C LEU A 360 -10.65 -2.85 10.73
N VAL A 361 -10.32 -3.86 9.92
CA VAL A 361 -10.92 -5.19 9.97
C VAL A 361 -9.77 -6.17 10.14
N ASP A 362 -9.59 -6.64 11.37
CA ASP A 362 -8.53 -7.59 11.71
C ASP A 362 -9.11 -8.75 12.51
N TYR A 363 -9.20 -9.93 11.87
CA TYR A 363 -9.72 -11.13 12.52
C TYR A 363 -8.80 -11.70 13.60
N GLU A 364 -7.56 -11.21 13.69
CA GLU A 364 -6.63 -11.52 14.79
C GLU A 364 -7.08 -10.82 16.10
N LEU A 365 -7.83 -9.73 16.00
CA LEU A 365 -8.33 -8.97 17.15
C LEU A 365 -9.71 -9.44 17.60
N ASP A 366 -9.98 -9.25 18.90
CA ASP A 366 -11.32 -9.43 19.46
C ASP A 366 -12.35 -8.56 18.72
N LYS A 367 -13.55 -9.10 18.49
CA LYS A 367 -14.62 -8.45 17.71
C LYS A 367 -14.19 -8.06 16.29
N HIS A 368 -13.11 -8.63 15.77
CA HIS A 368 -12.49 -8.29 14.49
C HIS A 368 -12.01 -6.82 14.38
N GLY A 369 -11.72 -6.18 15.52
CA GLY A 369 -11.38 -4.75 15.57
C GLY A 369 -12.61 -3.81 15.56
N TRP A 370 -13.83 -4.36 15.66
CA TRP A 370 -15.06 -3.57 15.61
C TRP A 370 -15.16 -2.55 16.74
N ASN A 371 -15.33 -1.29 16.34
CA ASN A 371 -15.73 -0.22 17.20
C ASN A 371 -16.89 0.55 16.59
N LYS A 372 -18.04 0.52 17.28
CA LYS A 372 -19.28 1.10 16.79
C LYS A 372 -19.17 2.59 16.48
N LEU A 373 -18.66 3.40 17.42
CA LEU A 373 -18.62 4.86 17.25
C LEU A 373 -17.57 5.26 16.20
N LEU A 374 -16.40 4.62 16.25
CA LEU A 374 -15.31 4.88 15.31
C LEU A 374 -15.71 4.58 13.87
N ASN A 375 -16.34 3.42 13.63
CA ASN A 375 -16.79 3.04 12.29
C ASN A 375 -17.90 3.98 11.78
N CYS A 376 -18.80 4.47 12.66
CA CYS A 376 -19.82 5.46 12.24
C CYS A 376 -19.17 6.78 11.78
N ILE A 377 -18.13 7.24 12.48
CA ILE A 377 -17.37 8.42 12.09
C ILE A 377 -16.64 8.19 10.76
N GLN A 378 -16.03 7.02 10.57
CA GLN A 378 -15.31 6.67 9.34
C GLN A 378 -16.22 6.58 8.11
N VAL A 379 -17.41 6.00 8.26
CA VAL A 379 -18.41 5.94 7.17
C VAL A 379 -18.80 7.35 6.70
N MET A 380 -18.81 8.33 7.60
CA MET A 380 -19.08 9.72 7.28
C MET A 380 -17.84 10.44 6.70
N LEU A 381 -16.67 10.29 7.32
CA LEU A 381 -15.45 11.04 6.96
C LEU A 381 -14.78 10.54 5.69
N ASN A 382 -14.73 9.23 5.45
CA ASN A 382 -13.87 8.67 4.39
C ASN A 382 -14.31 9.09 2.98
N PRO A 383 -15.60 9.02 2.61
CA PRO A 383 -16.04 9.50 1.29
C PRO A 383 -15.81 11.01 1.13
N ALA A 384 -16.09 11.79 2.17
CA ALA A 384 -15.91 13.24 2.15
C ALA A 384 -14.44 13.63 1.88
N LEU A 385 -13.51 13.03 2.62
CA LEU A 385 -12.08 13.27 2.47
C LEU A 385 -11.53 12.71 1.15
N SER A 386 -12.00 11.54 0.71
CA SER A 386 -11.55 10.94 -0.56
C SER A 386 -11.97 11.79 -1.75
N ILE A 387 -13.21 12.30 -1.78
CA ILE A 387 -13.69 13.20 -2.84
C ILE A 387 -12.89 14.49 -2.85
N MET A 388 -12.66 15.08 -1.68
CA MET A 388 -11.84 16.29 -1.54
C MET A 388 -10.41 16.08 -2.04
N ALA A 389 -9.77 14.97 -1.65
CA ALA A 389 -8.40 14.66 -2.06
C ALA A 389 -8.30 14.40 -3.57
N ILE A 390 -9.22 13.64 -4.16
CA ILE A 390 -9.25 13.38 -5.61
C ILE A 390 -9.50 14.68 -6.39
N LYS A 391 -10.42 15.53 -5.93
CA LYS A 391 -10.67 16.83 -6.55
C LYS A 391 -9.47 17.76 -6.46
N ALA A 392 -8.85 17.86 -5.29
CA ALA A 392 -7.62 18.63 -5.10
C ALA A 392 -6.50 18.12 -6.03
N LEU A 393 -6.35 16.80 -6.18
CA LEU A 393 -5.35 16.22 -7.08
C LEU A 393 -5.63 16.54 -8.56
N LEU A 394 -6.89 16.47 -9.00
CA LEU A 394 -7.29 16.80 -10.37
C LEU A 394 -7.23 18.29 -10.68
N SER A 395 -7.51 19.13 -9.69
CA SER A 395 -7.56 20.60 -9.79
C SER A 395 -6.18 21.24 -9.68
N SER A 396 -5.23 20.55 -9.02
CA SER A 396 -3.85 20.98 -8.82
C SER A 396 -3.12 21.21 -10.14
N ARG A 397 -3.20 22.45 -10.66
CA ARG A 397 -2.32 22.95 -11.71
C ARG A 397 -0.93 23.11 -11.10
N GLY A 398 0.10 22.69 -11.84
CA GLY A 398 1.47 22.42 -11.36
C GLY A 398 2.26 23.56 -10.70
N THR A 399 1.63 24.64 -10.26
CA THR A 399 2.25 25.75 -9.51
C THR A 399 1.76 25.83 -8.05
N SER A 400 0.69 25.12 -7.67
CA SER A 400 0.15 25.10 -6.31
C SER A 400 0.31 23.74 -5.64
N LEU A 401 0.66 23.72 -4.35
CA LEU A 401 0.76 22.49 -3.58
C LEU A 401 -0.64 21.88 -3.40
N TRP A 402 -0.76 20.56 -3.59
CA TRP A 402 -2.04 19.84 -3.59
C TRP A 402 -2.86 20.04 -2.30
N TYR A 403 -2.21 20.19 -1.15
CA TYR A 403 -2.89 20.40 0.14
C TYR A 403 -3.48 21.81 0.28
N VAL A 404 -2.98 22.80 -0.46
CA VAL A 404 -3.59 24.14 -0.52
C VAL A 404 -4.88 24.09 -1.34
N ALA A 405 -4.90 23.31 -2.43
CA ALA A 405 -6.12 23.10 -3.20
C ALA A 405 -7.21 22.35 -2.40
N MET A 406 -6.85 21.57 -1.38
CA MET A 406 -7.85 20.91 -0.51
C MET A 406 -8.72 21.90 0.27
N THR A 407 -8.20 23.06 0.66
CA THR A 407 -8.97 24.06 1.42
C THR A 407 -9.98 24.78 0.54
N GLU A 408 -9.78 24.82 -0.78
CA GLU A 408 -10.70 25.41 -1.74
C GLU A 408 -11.81 24.42 -2.15
N GLU A 409 -11.47 23.12 -2.21
CA GLU A 409 -12.36 22.06 -2.71
C GLU A 409 -13.25 21.40 -1.63
N TYR A 410 -13.25 21.90 -0.38
CA TYR A 410 -13.99 21.31 0.75
C TYR A 410 -15.51 21.25 0.53
N ILE A 411 -16.06 22.11 -0.32
CA ILE A 411 -17.49 22.15 -0.67
C ILE A 411 -17.94 20.79 -1.25
N TYR A 412 -17.09 20.13 -2.04
CA TYR A 412 -17.40 18.82 -2.61
C TYR A 412 -17.44 17.71 -1.55
N ALA A 413 -16.68 17.86 -0.46
CA ALA A 413 -16.74 16.95 0.68
C ALA A 413 -18.12 17.03 1.35
N VAL A 414 -18.68 18.24 1.49
CA VAL A 414 -19.99 18.48 2.09
C VAL A 414 -21.12 17.83 1.28
N TYR A 415 -21.02 17.79 -0.06
CA TYR A 415 -22.02 17.11 -0.90
C TYR A 415 -22.14 15.60 -0.65
N SER A 416 -21.14 14.96 -0.04
CA SER A 416 -21.21 13.54 0.33
C SER A 416 -22.00 13.30 1.63
N LEU A 417 -22.06 14.29 2.52
CA LEU A 417 -22.66 14.16 3.86
C LEU A 417 -24.16 13.79 3.86
N PRO A 418 -25.01 14.34 2.95
CA PRO A 418 -26.41 13.96 2.87
C PRO A 418 -26.64 12.46 2.60
N ILE A 419 -25.68 11.77 1.99
CA ILE A 419 -25.76 10.33 1.71
C ILE A 419 -25.09 9.53 2.84
N THR A 420 -23.92 9.95 3.30
CA THR A 420 -23.14 9.18 4.29
C THR A 420 -23.72 9.28 5.70
N MET A 421 -24.33 10.41 6.07
CA MET A 421 -24.91 10.61 7.40
C MET A 421 -26.11 9.68 7.68
N PRO A 422 -27.11 9.53 6.80
CA PRO A 422 -28.18 8.55 7.00
C PRO A 422 -27.66 7.11 7.12
N ILE A 423 -26.65 6.73 6.33
CA ILE A 423 -26.02 5.41 6.40
C ILE A 423 -25.34 5.21 7.76
N ALA A 424 -24.60 6.21 8.24
CA ALA A 424 -23.96 6.17 9.55
C ALA A 424 -25.00 6.06 10.69
N VAL A 425 -26.11 6.80 10.62
CA VAL A 425 -27.21 6.72 11.60
C VAL A 425 -27.88 5.35 11.57
N PHE A 426 -28.19 4.82 10.39
CA PHE A 426 -28.74 3.47 10.24
C PHE A 426 -27.80 2.41 10.83
N MET A 427 -26.50 2.51 10.50
CA MET A 427 -25.47 1.64 11.04
C MET A 427 -25.40 1.74 12.57
N PHE A 428 -25.52 2.94 13.13
CA PHE A 428 -25.52 3.16 14.58
C PHE A 428 -26.74 2.53 15.26
N ILE A 429 -27.94 2.61 14.67
CA ILE A 429 -29.15 2.03 15.25
C ILE A 429 -29.11 0.49 15.20
N GLN A 430 -28.68 -0.06 14.06
CA GLN A 430 -28.69 -1.50 13.83
C GLN A 430 -27.57 -2.24 14.59
N SER A 431 -26.39 -1.63 14.73
CA SER A 431 -25.22 -2.31 15.31
C SER A 431 -25.21 -2.37 16.85
N ARG A 432 -24.42 -3.29 17.40
CA ARG A 432 -24.11 -3.43 18.83
C ARG A 432 -22.63 -3.13 19.08
N THR A 433 -22.27 -2.77 20.31
CA THR A 433 -20.87 -2.58 20.75
C THR A 433 -20.11 -3.90 20.92
N ASP A 434 -20.80 -4.95 21.35
CA ASP A 434 -20.16 -6.18 21.84
C ASP A 434 -19.86 -7.19 20.72
N VAL A 435 -20.55 -7.09 19.59
CA VAL A 435 -20.41 -8.01 18.44
C VAL A 435 -20.45 -7.22 17.15
N PRO A 436 -19.53 -7.51 16.20
CA PRO A 436 -19.55 -6.87 14.90
C PRO A 436 -20.82 -7.23 14.11
N PRO A 437 -21.39 -6.31 13.32
CA PRO A 437 -22.48 -6.62 12.41
C PRO A 437 -22.02 -7.58 11.28
N PHE A 438 -22.98 -8.10 10.49
CA PHE A 438 -22.65 -9.02 9.39
C PHE A 438 -21.87 -8.35 8.24
N TYR A 439 -22.06 -7.04 8.05
CA TYR A 439 -21.35 -6.25 7.04
C TYR A 439 -19.96 -5.81 7.51
N HIS A 440 -19.57 -6.18 8.74
CA HIS A 440 -18.21 -5.99 9.27
C HIS A 440 -17.56 -7.36 9.44
N SER A 441 -17.43 -8.09 8.35
CA SER A 441 -16.86 -9.44 8.31
C SER A 441 -16.23 -9.74 6.98
#